data_AF-A0AAW7CUS3-F1
#
_entry.id   AF-A0AAW7CUS3-F1
#
_cell.length_a   1.000
_cell.length_b   1.000
_cell.length_c   1.000
_cell.angle_alpha   90.00
_cell.angle_beta   90.00
_cell.angle_gamma   90.00
#
_symmetry.space_group_name_H-M   'P 1'
#
loop_
_entity.id
_entity.type
_entity.pdbx_description
1 polymer ?
#
loop_
_entity_poly.entity_id
_entity_poly.type
_entity_poly.pdbx_seq_one_letter_code
_entity_poly.pdbx_strand_id
1 'polypeptide(L)'
;ADFPKFKNRKAKQSYTTNMVNGNIKLENGHIKLPKIKKPIKMKQHREIPADYKIKSCTISKTKTGKYYISILTEYEKDIRPVKIQKVVGLDFAMDGLYVESEQGKKANYPRYYRQALDKLAKAQRILSRRKKGSARWNKQRLVVA
;
A
#
# COMPACT_ATOMS: atom_id res chain seq x y z
N ALA A 1 -10.09 -30.58 17.64
CA ALA A 1 -10.15 -29.84 16.35
C ALA A 1 -11.09 -28.66 16.54
N ASP A 2 -10.59 -27.44 16.39
CA ASP A 2 -11.39 -26.22 16.58
C ASP A 2 -12.36 -26.00 15.42
N PHE A 3 -13.55 -25.47 15.72
CA PHE A 3 -14.56 -25.17 14.71
C PHE A 3 -14.10 -24.06 13.75
N PRO A 4 -14.47 -24.14 12.45
CA PRO A 4 -14.13 -23.11 11.48
C PRO A 4 -14.77 -21.76 11.84
N LYS A 5 -13.95 -20.70 11.92
CA LYS A 5 -14.42 -19.32 12.14
C LYS A 5 -14.89 -18.69 10.83
N PHE A 6 -16.18 -18.36 10.75
CA PHE A 6 -16.75 -17.63 9.62
C PHE A 6 -16.18 -16.21 9.50
N LYS A 7 -15.94 -15.74 8.27
CA LYS A 7 -15.47 -14.37 8.02
C LYS A 7 -16.59 -13.36 8.28
N ASN A 8 -16.32 -12.38 9.14
CA ASN A 8 -17.24 -11.25 9.37
C ASN A 8 -17.22 -10.27 8.19
N ARG A 9 -18.39 -9.81 7.72
CA ARG A 9 -18.52 -8.76 6.69
C ARG A 9 -17.83 -7.44 7.05
N LYS A 10 -17.67 -7.15 8.34
CA LYS A 10 -16.99 -5.95 8.86
C LYS A 10 -15.47 -6.08 8.95
N ALA A 11 -14.92 -7.29 8.77
CA ALA A 11 -13.49 -7.52 8.78
C ALA A 11 -12.83 -7.05 7.46
N LYS A 12 -11.50 -7.14 7.39
CA LYS A 12 -10.75 -6.80 6.17
C LYS A 12 -11.27 -7.62 4.99
N GLN A 13 -11.71 -6.94 3.94
CA GLN A 13 -12.19 -7.56 2.72
C GLN A 13 -11.05 -7.55 1.70
N SER A 14 -10.46 -8.71 1.46
CA SER A 14 -9.42 -8.90 0.44
C SER A 14 -9.61 -10.20 -0.31
N TYR A 15 -9.20 -10.19 -1.58
CA TYR A 15 -9.23 -11.32 -2.48
C TYR A 15 -7.90 -11.36 -3.23
N THR A 16 -7.20 -12.49 -3.14
CA THR A 16 -5.92 -12.71 -3.80
C THR A 16 -6.06 -13.83 -4.83
N THR A 17 -5.47 -13.61 -6.00
CA THR A 17 -5.37 -14.58 -7.08
C THR A 17 -3.94 -14.71 -7.52
N ASN A 18 -3.48 -15.94 -7.67
CA ASN A 18 -2.19 -16.22 -8.28
C ASN A 18 -2.34 -16.33 -9.80
N MET A 19 -1.27 -15.94 -10.49
CA MET A 19 -1.18 -16.11 -11.93
C MET A 19 -1.08 -17.59 -12.25
N VAL A 20 -2.08 -18.09 -12.98
CA VAL A 20 -2.12 -19.48 -13.48
C VAL A 20 -2.67 -19.42 -14.90
N ASN A 21 -1.94 -19.98 -15.86
CA ASN A 21 -2.37 -20.10 -17.26
C ASN A 21 -2.92 -18.81 -17.88
N GLY A 22 -2.30 -17.65 -17.61
CA GLY A 22 -2.71 -16.38 -18.22
C GLY A 22 -4.03 -15.78 -17.70
N ASN A 23 -4.50 -16.22 -16.53
CA ASN A 23 -5.79 -15.80 -15.96
C ASN A 23 -5.84 -14.33 -15.49
N ILE A 24 -4.69 -13.70 -15.24
CA ILE A 24 -4.56 -12.28 -14.89
C ILE A 24 -3.89 -11.55 -16.05
N LYS A 25 -4.54 -10.51 -16.57
CA LYS A 25 -4.00 -9.68 -17.67
C LYS A 25 -4.29 -8.21 -17.43
N LEU A 26 -3.35 -7.36 -17.84
CA LEU A 26 -3.48 -5.90 -17.85
C LEU A 26 -3.49 -5.43 -19.29
N GLU A 27 -4.58 -4.80 -19.72
CA GLU A 27 -4.75 -4.31 -21.10
C GLU A 27 -5.56 -3.01 -21.07
N ASN A 28 -5.08 -1.96 -21.75
CA ASN A 28 -5.81 -0.69 -21.97
C ASN A 28 -6.41 -0.08 -20.68
N GLY A 29 -5.64 -0.06 -19.58
CA GLY A 29 -6.11 0.46 -18.28
C GLY A 29 -7.17 -0.41 -17.60
N HIS A 30 -7.35 -1.65 -18.05
CA HIS A 30 -8.23 -2.64 -17.45
C HIS A 30 -7.43 -3.82 -16.92
N ILE A 31 -7.98 -4.48 -15.91
CA ILE A 31 -7.46 -5.75 -15.38
C ILE A 31 -8.49 -6.86 -15.54
N LYS A 32 -8.06 -7.97 -16.14
CA LYS A 32 -8.81 -9.22 -16.21
C LYS A 32 -8.45 -10.09 -15.01
N LEU A 33 -9.46 -10.68 -14.38
CA LEU A 33 -9.30 -11.54 -13.20
C LEU A 33 -10.14 -12.81 -13.36
N PRO A 34 -9.71 -13.95 -12.81
CA PRO A 34 -10.34 -15.26 -13.09
C PRO A 34 -11.83 -15.34 -12.71
N LYS A 35 -12.25 -14.71 -11.62
CA LYS A 35 -13.64 -14.79 -11.12
C LYS A 35 -14.57 -13.71 -11.69
N ILE A 36 -14.07 -12.82 -12.54
CA ILE A 36 -14.80 -11.65 -13.01
C ILE A 36 -14.84 -11.70 -14.54
N LYS A 37 -16.04 -11.91 -15.09
CA LYS A 37 -16.22 -12.10 -16.54
C LYS A 37 -15.80 -10.90 -17.38
N LYS A 38 -15.97 -9.67 -16.85
CA LYS A 38 -15.65 -8.42 -17.53
C LYS A 38 -14.32 -7.85 -17.02
N PRO A 39 -13.45 -7.31 -17.89
CA PRO A 39 -12.29 -6.54 -17.46
C PRO A 39 -12.71 -5.36 -16.60
N ILE A 40 -11.96 -5.09 -15.54
CA ILE A 40 -12.25 -4.01 -14.58
C ILE A 40 -11.39 -2.81 -14.93
N LYS A 41 -12.03 -1.67 -15.18
CA LYS A 41 -11.33 -0.40 -15.37
C LYS A 41 -10.60 -0.02 -14.08
N MET A 42 -9.33 0.34 -14.19
CA MET A 42 -8.52 0.78 -13.06
C MET A 42 -7.75 2.05 -13.40
N LYS A 43 -7.43 2.83 -12.37
CA LYS A 43 -6.46 3.91 -12.48
C LYS A 43 -5.08 3.34 -12.18
N GLN A 44 -4.30 3.06 -13.22
CA GLN A 44 -2.97 2.52 -13.10
C GLN A 44 -2.00 3.59 -12.57
N HIS A 45 -1.27 3.28 -11.50
CA HIS A 45 -0.33 4.22 -10.88
C HIS A 45 1.03 4.24 -11.62
N ARG A 46 1.45 3.09 -12.15
CA ARG A 46 2.70 2.89 -12.91
C ARG A 46 2.47 1.84 -13.99
N GLU A 47 3.08 2.04 -15.15
CA GLU A 47 3.15 1.02 -16.19
C GLU A 47 4.02 -0.15 -15.72
N ILE A 48 3.63 -1.37 -16.07
CA ILE A 48 4.41 -2.57 -15.79
C ILE A 48 5.23 -2.85 -17.05
N PRO A 49 6.58 -2.87 -16.97
CA PRO A 49 7.42 -3.19 -18.12
C PRO A 49 7.09 -4.57 -18.70
N ALA A 50 7.27 -4.75 -20.01
CA ALA A 50 6.86 -5.96 -20.73
C ALA A 50 7.68 -7.20 -20.33
N ASP A 51 8.90 -7.01 -19.84
CA ASP A 51 9.83 -8.01 -19.33
C ASP A 51 9.45 -8.52 -17.93
N TYR A 52 8.49 -7.87 -17.26
CA TYR A 52 8.09 -8.23 -15.89
C TYR A 52 6.97 -9.28 -15.92
N LYS A 53 7.16 -10.37 -15.18
CA LYS A 53 6.20 -11.47 -15.03
C LYS A 53 5.26 -11.20 -13.86
N ILE A 54 3.95 -11.20 -14.08
CA ILE A 54 2.96 -11.07 -13.00
C ILE A 54 2.87 -12.38 -12.21
N LYS A 55 3.03 -12.33 -10.89
CA LYS A 55 2.93 -13.49 -9.98
C LYS A 55 1.58 -13.62 -9.32
N SER A 56 1.05 -12.51 -8.82
CA SER A 56 -0.24 -12.49 -8.14
C SER A 56 -0.87 -11.10 -8.15
N CYS A 57 -2.18 -11.08 -7.90
CA CYS A 57 -2.95 -9.87 -7.78
C CYS A 57 -3.82 -9.94 -6.52
N THR A 58 -3.78 -8.88 -5.71
CA THR A 58 -4.60 -8.77 -4.50
C THR A 58 -5.51 -7.55 -4.61
N ILE A 59 -6.81 -7.78 -4.63
CA ILE A 59 -7.82 -6.74 -4.47
C ILE A 59 -8.10 -6.56 -2.98
N SER A 60 -8.10 -5.32 -2.51
CA SER A 60 -8.46 -4.97 -1.15
C SER A 60 -9.46 -3.83 -1.13
N LYS A 61 -10.39 -3.87 -0.18
CA LYS A 61 -11.34 -2.78 0.07
C LYS A 61 -10.96 -2.07 1.35
N THR A 62 -10.81 -0.75 1.29
CA THR A 62 -10.60 0.08 2.47
C THR A 62 -11.89 0.25 3.26
N LYS A 63 -11.76 0.67 4.52
CA LYS A 63 -12.92 1.04 5.36
C LYS A 63 -13.73 2.20 4.77
N THR A 64 -13.11 3.03 3.94
CA THR A 64 -13.74 4.12 3.18
C THR A 64 -14.48 3.65 1.92
N GLY A 65 -14.46 2.35 1.61
CA GLY A 65 -15.16 1.76 0.47
C GLY A 65 -14.39 1.79 -0.85
N LYS A 66 -13.16 2.30 -0.85
CA LYS A 66 -12.30 2.34 -2.03
C LYS A 66 -11.67 0.97 -2.28
N TYR A 67 -11.53 0.61 -3.54
CA TYR A 67 -10.89 -0.63 -3.96
C TYR A 67 -9.49 -0.32 -4.48
N TYR A 68 -8.52 -1.13 -4.05
CA TYR A 68 -7.14 -1.06 -4.51
C TYR A 68 -6.70 -2.43 -5.00
N ILE A 69 -5.82 -2.41 -5.99
CA ILE A 69 -5.26 -3.60 -6.63
C ILE A 69 -3.75 -3.55 -6.43
N SER A 70 -3.22 -4.53 -5.72
CA SER A 70 -1.77 -4.75 -5.61
C SER A 70 -1.36 -5.85 -6.56
N ILE A 71 -0.44 -5.54 -7.48
CA ILE A 71 0.04 -6.47 -8.50
C ILE A 71 1.48 -6.80 -8.16
N LEU A 72 1.73 -8.07 -7.85
CA LEU A 72 3.07 -8.58 -7.59
C LEU A 72 3.69 -9.00 -8.92
N THR A 73 4.88 -8.46 -9.19
CA THR A 73 5.67 -8.77 -10.38
C THR A 73 7.04 -9.32 -10.00
N GLU A 74 7.58 -10.15 -10.87
CA GLU A 74 8.91 -10.74 -10.83
C GLU A 74 9.64 -10.31 -12.11
N TYR A 75 10.90 -9.91 -11.98
CA TYR A 75 11.72 -9.47 -13.11
C TYR A 75 13.14 -9.95 -12.89
N GLU A 76 13.83 -10.24 -13.98
CA GLU A 76 15.26 -10.53 -13.96
C GLU A 76 16.01 -9.21 -14.00
N LYS A 77 17.09 -9.13 -13.20
CA LYS A 77 17.94 -7.94 -13.15
C LYS A 77 19.38 -8.37 -13.26
N ASP A 78 20.03 -7.95 -14.34
CA ASP A 78 21.48 -8.11 -14.50
C ASP A 78 22.21 -7.19 -13.52
N ILE A 79 22.81 -7.76 -12.49
CA ILE A 79 23.67 -7.05 -11.56
C ILE A 79 25.08 -7.06 -12.13
N ARG A 80 25.47 -5.95 -12.76
CA ARG A 80 26.85 -5.77 -13.25
C ARG A 80 27.74 -5.24 -12.13
N PRO A 81 28.97 -5.76 -11.97
CA PRO A 81 29.91 -5.21 -11.00
C PRO A 81 30.30 -3.79 -11.44
N VAL A 82 30.18 -2.84 -10.51
CA VAL A 82 30.57 -1.45 -10.74
C VAL A 82 31.85 -1.20 -9.97
N LYS A 83 32.83 -0.51 -10.57
CA LYS A 83 34.01 -0.05 -9.84
C LYS A 83 33.57 0.97 -8.79
N ILE A 84 33.91 0.71 -7.54
CA ILE A 84 33.60 1.59 -6.41
C ILE A 84 34.46 2.85 -6.56
N GLN A 85 33.83 3.99 -6.82
CA GLN A 85 34.53 5.28 -6.91
C GLN A 85 34.53 6.03 -5.58
N LYS A 86 33.47 5.84 -4.77
CA LYS A 86 33.23 6.57 -3.53
C LYS A 86 32.48 5.68 -2.55
N VAL A 87 32.90 5.70 -1.29
CA VAL A 87 32.23 5.01 -0.19
C VAL A 87 31.69 6.06 0.76
N VAL A 88 30.40 5.98 1.07
CA VAL A 88 29.73 6.89 2.00
C VAL A 88 29.08 6.04 3.08
N GLY A 89 29.45 6.28 4.35
CA GLY A 89 28.76 5.70 5.50
C GLY A 89 27.46 6.46 5.75
N LEU A 90 26.36 5.73 6.00
CA LEU A 90 25.08 6.31 6.37
C LEU A 90 24.72 5.81 7.77
N ASP A 91 24.90 6.67 8.77
CA ASP A 91 24.58 6.35 10.16
C ASP A 91 23.18 6.83 10.50
N PHE A 92 22.44 5.99 11.23
CA PHE A 92 21.09 6.33 11.66
C PHE A 92 21.09 7.54 12.60
N ALA A 93 20.15 8.46 12.37
CA ALA A 93 19.96 9.65 13.18
C ALA A 93 18.50 9.80 13.60
N MET A 94 18.26 9.85 14.91
CA MET A 94 16.90 9.96 15.47
C MET A 94 16.21 11.28 15.06
N ASP A 95 16.97 12.35 14.85
CA ASP A 95 16.45 13.67 14.53
C ASP A 95 16.18 13.90 13.03
N GLY A 96 16.62 13.00 12.14
CA GLY A 96 16.68 13.25 10.70
C GLY A 96 16.84 12.05 9.76
N LEU A 97 16.55 10.82 10.20
CA LEU A 97 16.70 9.53 9.49
C LEU A 97 18.15 9.04 9.41
N TYR A 98 19.04 9.75 8.73
CA TYR A 98 20.47 9.40 8.65
C TYR A 98 21.38 10.64 8.51
N VAL A 99 22.66 10.47 8.83
CA VAL A 99 23.77 11.40 8.54
C VAL A 99 24.82 10.67 7.69
N GLU A 100 25.34 11.35 6.67
CA GLU A 100 26.45 10.82 5.86
C GLU A 100 27.83 11.12 6.45
N SER A 101 28.80 10.23 6.25
CA SER A 101 30.14 10.32 6.83
C SER A 101 31.05 11.40 6.23
N GLU A 102 30.84 11.82 4.98
CA GLU A 102 31.75 12.77 4.31
C GLU A 102 31.52 14.23 4.72
N GLN A 103 30.31 14.75 4.49
CA GLN A 103 30.00 16.17 4.68
C GLN A 103 29.02 16.39 5.83
N GLY A 104 28.64 15.34 6.55
CA GLY A 104 27.65 15.42 7.63
C GLY A 104 26.25 15.80 7.14
N LYS A 105 25.95 15.65 5.84
CA LYS A 105 24.60 15.93 5.32
C LYS A 105 23.58 15.01 5.96
N LYS A 106 22.45 15.61 6.35
CA LYS A 106 21.29 14.92 6.91
C LYS A 106 20.25 14.66 5.82
N ALA A 107 19.42 13.64 6.01
CA ALA A 107 18.35 13.31 5.08
C ALA A 107 17.20 14.36 5.01
N ASN A 108 17.26 15.42 5.82
CA ASN A 108 16.22 16.46 5.94
C ASN A 108 14.80 15.89 6.07
N TYR A 109 14.65 14.83 6.88
CA TYR A 109 13.37 14.12 7.01
C TYR A 109 12.26 15.04 7.58
N PRO A 110 11.18 15.33 6.83
CA PRO A 110 10.14 16.29 7.23
C PRO A 110 9.24 15.82 8.39
N ARG A 111 9.52 14.66 8.99
CA ARG A 111 8.74 14.05 10.09
C ARG A 111 7.28 13.80 9.71
N TYR A 112 7.03 13.26 8.51
CA TYR A 112 5.68 12.96 8.01
C TYR A 112 4.80 12.20 9.01
N TYR A 113 5.39 11.22 9.70
CA TYR A 113 4.69 10.45 10.72
C TYR A 113 4.15 11.33 11.86
N ARG A 114 4.95 12.25 12.41
CA ARG A 114 4.51 13.17 13.48
C ARG A 114 3.41 14.10 12.99
N GLN A 115 3.57 14.67 11.79
CA GLN A 115 2.53 15.52 11.19
C GLN A 115 1.20 14.77 10.98
N ALA A 116 1.28 13.50 10.56
CA ALA A 116 0.10 12.64 10.40
C ALA A 116 -0.53 12.27 11.75
N LEU A 117 0.28 11.99 12.78
CA LEU A 117 -0.18 11.70 14.14
C LEU A 117 -0.96 12.87 14.73
N ASP A 118 -0.48 14.10 14.61
CA ASP A 118 -1.19 15.27 15.15
C ASP A 118 -2.57 15.45 14.50
N LYS A 119 -2.64 15.25 13.19
CA LYS A 119 -3.91 15.27 12.44
C LYS A 119 -4.83 14.13 12.89
N LEU A 120 -4.29 12.93 13.07
CA LEU A 120 -5.03 11.76 13.53
C LEU A 120 -5.57 11.94 14.95
N ALA A 121 -4.76 12.46 15.88
CA ALA A 121 -5.14 12.71 17.26
C ALA A 121 -6.31 13.71 17.35
N LYS A 122 -6.25 14.79 16.56
CA LYS A 122 -7.37 15.74 16.43
C LYS A 122 -8.64 15.04 15.91
N ALA A 123 -8.51 14.24 14.85
CA ALA A 123 -9.64 13.51 14.27
C ALA A 123 -10.26 12.49 15.24
N GLN A 124 -9.43 11.80 16.04
CA GLN A 124 -9.86 10.85 17.07
C GLN A 124 -10.57 11.56 18.24
N ARG A 125 -10.08 12.72 18.70
CA ARG A 125 -10.75 13.53 19.74
C ARG A 125 -12.13 14.03 19.29
N ILE A 126 -12.27 14.41 18.02
CA ILE A 126 -13.59 14.76 17.46
C ILE A 126 -14.51 13.54 17.41
N LEU A 127 -13.97 12.35 17.08
CA LEU A 127 -14.75 11.12 17.02
C LEU A 127 -15.29 10.71 18.40
N SER A 128 -14.47 10.80 19.45
CA SER A 128 -14.84 10.37 20.81
C SER A 128 -15.96 11.21 21.41
N ARG A 129 -16.03 12.50 21.08
CA ARG A 129 -17.09 13.42 21.53
C ARG A 129 -18.42 13.22 20.79
N ARG A 130 -18.46 12.46 19.68
CA ARG A 130 -19.68 12.24 18.89
C ARG A 130 -20.45 11.02 19.39
N LYS A 131 -21.79 11.13 19.45
CA LYS A 131 -22.68 10.01 19.79
C LYS A 131 -22.49 8.85 18.82
N LYS A 132 -22.05 7.70 19.35
CA LYS A 132 -21.82 6.46 18.58
C LYS A 132 -23.08 6.10 17.77
N GLY A 133 -22.89 5.73 16.51
CA GLY A 133 -23.97 5.37 15.59
C GLY A 133 -24.66 6.55 14.89
N SER A 134 -24.47 7.80 15.35
CA SER A 134 -25.01 8.96 14.62
C SER A 134 -24.37 9.13 13.24
N ALA A 135 -25.08 9.80 12.31
CA ALA A 135 -24.55 10.09 10.98
C ALA A 135 -23.23 10.88 11.04
N ARG A 136 -23.14 11.86 11.95
CA ARG A 136 -21.90 12.63 12.21
C ARG A 136 -20.77 11.73 12.73
N TRP A 137 -21.07 10.79 13.63
CA TRP A 137 -20.06 9.84 14.12
C TRP A 137 -19.56 8.94 12.99
N ASN A 138 -20.44 8.40 12.14
CA ASN A 138 -20.07 7.58 11.00
C ASN A 138 -19.17 8.32 10.01
N LYS A 139 -19.49 9.59 9.69
CA LYS A 139 -18.64 10.42 8.82
C LYS A 139 -17.24 10.62 9.42
N GLN A 140 -17.14 10.93 10.70
CA GLN A 140 -15.85 11.11 11.37
C GLN A 140 -15.06 9.81 11.49
N ARG A 141 -15.75 8.68 11.71
CA ARG A 141 -15.11 7.37 11.80
C ARG A 141 -14.36 7.03 10.50
N LEU A 142 -14.91 7.42 9.35
CA LEU A 142 -14.26 7.23 8.05
C LEU A 142 -13.03 8.12 7.85
N VAL A 143 -12.96 9.29 8.51
CA VAL A 143 -11.79 10.18 8.47
C VAL A 143 -10.61 9.61 9.26
N VAL A 144 -10.91 8.91 10.36
CA VAL A 144 -9.91 8.24 11.21
C VAL A 144 -9.46 6.89 10.61
N ALA A 145 -10.19 6.37 9.62
CA ALA A 145 -10.11 4.98 9.14
C ALA A 145 -9.07 4.71 8.06
#